data_AF-A0A8R1XUE7-F1
#
_entry.id   AF-A0A8R1XUE7-F1
#
_cell.length_a   1.000
_cell.length_b   1.000
_cell.length_c   1.000
_cell.angle_alpha   90.00
_cell.angle_beta   90.00
_cell.angle_gamma   90.00
#
_symmetry.space_group_name_H-M   'P 1'
#
loop_
_entity.id
_entity.type
_entity.pdbx_description
1 polymer ?
#
loop_
_entity_poly.entity_id
_entity_poly.type
_entity_poly.pdbx_seq_one_letter_code
_entity_poly.pdbx_strand_id
1 'polypeptide(L)'
;MTWSVSSAYFLTLLAHGTMLEMAVSDMNEYVMASLPLTDWTKSEYTNMETSLMTALILGIIFCLIEIILLIFQLHTSKKIIFLMSLHLLATIFLLKFIVDSHPVYHFWIVFGVFSVPALLIAFLNVLILMRFNFKEHC
;
A
#
# COMPACT_ATOMS: atom_id res chain seq x y z
N MET A 1 -0.08 -22.75 14.44
CA MET A 1 0.87 -22.20 13.45
C MET A 1 0.33 -20.99 12.69
N THR A 2 -1.00 -20.78 12.64
CA THR A 2 -1.61 -19.63 11.94
C THR A 2 -1.40 -18.30 12.65
N TRP A 3 -1.53 -18.27 13.98
CA TRP A 3 -1.40 -17.04 14.79
C TRP A 3 -0.06 -16.32 14.61
N SER A 4 1.06 -17.05 14.60
CA SER A 4 2.39 -16.45 14.42
C SER A 4 2.54 -15.78 13.05
N VAL A 5 1.95 -16.38 12.02
CA VAL A 5 1.98 -15.83 10.65
C VAL A 5 1.09 -14.60 10.55
N SER A 6 -0.10 -14.62 11.15
CA SER A 6 -0.98 -13.44 11.20
C SER A 6 -0.37 -12.28 11.98
N SER A 7 0.28 -12.53 13.13
CA SER A 7 0.99 -11.51 13.88
C SER A 7 2.13 -10.89 13.08
N ALA A 8 2.93 -11.71 12.39
CA ALA A 8 4.01 -11.21 11.53
C ALA A 8 3.47 -10.36 10.37
N TYR A 9 2.32 -10.75 9.80
CA TYR A 9 1.68 -9.98 8.75
C TYR A 9 1.12 -8.64 9.25
N PHE A 10 0.49 -8.63 10.43
CA PHE A 10 0.04 -7.38 11.06
C PHE A 10 1.21 -6.39 11.25
N LEU A 11 2.36 -6.87 11.76
CA LEU A 11 3.55 -6.04 11.90
C LEU A 11 4.10 -5.57 10.55
N THR A 12 4.01 -6.41 9.51
CA THR A 12 4.42 -6.02 8.15
C THR A 12 3.54 -4.90 7.59
N LEU A 13 2.22 -4.99 7.79
CA LEU A 13 1.26 -3.95 7.39
C LEU A 13 1.48 -2.66 8.18
N LEU A 14 1.74 -2.76 9.49
CA LEU A 14 2.03 -1.60 10.31
C LEU A 14 3.31 -0.90 9.85
N ALA A 15 4.39 -1.66 9.61
CA ALA A 15 5.64 -1.11 9.07
C ALA A 15 5.40 -0.42 7.72
N HIS A 16 4.68 -1.06 6.79
CA HIS A 16 4.34 -0.46 5.51
C HIS A 16 3.54 0.84 5.66
N GLY A 17 2.52 0.84 6.52
CA GLY A 17 1.73 2.03 6.84
C GLY A 17 2.58 3.17 7.41
N THR A 18 3.49 2.88 8.34
CA THR A 18 4.39 3.90 8.88
C THR A 18 5.33 4.49 7.83
N MET A 19 5.78 3.69 6.87
CA MET A 19 6.61 4.20 5.76
C MET A 19 5.82 5.11 4.81
N LEU A 20 4.53 4.83 4.60
CA LEU A 20 3.65 5.73 3.84
C LEU A 20 3.43 7.05 4.58
N GLU A 21 3.24 7.02 5.91
CA GLU A 21 3.13 8.24 6.73
C GLU A 21 4.43 9.07 6.73
N MET A 22 5.59 8.41 6.78
CA MET A 22 6.86 9.10 6.61
C MET A 22 6.96 9.76 5.24
N ALA A 23 6.55 9.07 4.17
CA ALA A 23 6.52 9.67 2.84
C ALA A 23 5.56 10.86 2.70
N VAL A 24 4.48 10.91 3.51
CA VAL A 24 3.62 12.10 3.60
C VAL A 24 4.37 13.27 4.25
N SER A 25 5.23 13.00 5.23
CA SER A 25 6.00 14.04 5.94
C SER A 25 7.04 14.71 5.03
N ASP A 26 7.66 13.94 4.14
CA ASP A 26 8.70 14.40 3.21
C ASP A 26 8.15 14.73 1.80
N MET A 27 6.83 14.91 1.68
CA MET A 27 6.13 15.07 0.40
C MET A 27 6.74 16.13 -0.53
N ASN A 28 7.16 17.27 0.02
CA ASN A 28 7.75 18.36 -0.76
C ASN A 28 9.01 17.91 -1.51
N GLU A 29 9.84 17.05 -0.93
CA GLU A 29 11.06 16.57 -1.59
C GLU A 29 10.75 15.74 -2.84
N TYR A 30 9.73 14.88 -2.76
CA TYR A 30 9.31 14.04 -3.89
C TYR A 30 8.61 14.84 -4.99
N VAL A 31 7.83 15.86 -4.61
CA VAL A 31 7.24 16.79 -5.57
C VAL A 31 8.33 17.54 -6.32
N MET A 32 9.30 18.10 -5.61
CA MET A 32 10.43 18.80 -6.23
C MET A 32 11.31 17.88 -7.08
N ALA A 33 11.52 16.63 -6.68
CA ALA A 33 12.22 15.62 -7.48
C ALA A 33 11.47 15.23 -8.78
N SER A 34 10.19 15.59 -8.90
CA SER A 34 9.36 15.31 -10.08
C SER A 34 9.27 16.48 -11.05
N LEU A 35 9.66 17.67 -10.61
CA LEU A 35 9.59 18.88 -11.40
C LEU A 35 10.90 19.10 -12.19
N PRO A 36 10.84 19.85 -13.31
CA PRO A 36 12.05 20.35 -13.95
C PRO A 36 12.91 21.18 -12.99
N LEU A 37 14.23 21.16 -13.20
CA LEU A 37 15.18 21.90 -12.33
C LEU A 37 14.93 23.42 -12.32
N THR A 38 14.45 23.97 -13.42
CA THR A 38 14.08 25.39 -13.59
C THR A 38 12.72 25.50 -14.26
N ASP A 39 12.08 26.65 -14.10
CA ASP A 39 10.88 27.05 -14.87
C ASP A 39 9.62 26.22 -14.63
N TRP A 40 9.50 25.55 -13.48
CA TRP A 40 8.24 24.93 -13.05
C TRP A 40 7.23 25.99 -12.62
N THR A 41 5.96 25.71 -12.91
CA THR A 41 4.83 26.55 -12.54
C THR A 41 4.19 26.07 -11.24
N LYS A 42 3.52 26.98 -10.53
CA LYS A 42 2.74 26.61 -9.33
C LYS A 42 1.68 25.54 -9.62
N SER A 43 1.10 25.54 -10.83
CA SER A 43 0.12 24.53 -11.23
C SER A 43 0.73 23.13 -11.34
N GLU A 44 1.94 23.00 -11.86
CA GLU A 44 2.63 21.71 -11.97
C GLU A 44 2.99 21.16 -10.60
N TYR A 45 3.48 22.02 -9.70
CA TYR A 45 3.73 21.64 -8.31
C TYR A 45 2.46 21.07 -7.66
N THR A 46 1.34 21.81 -7.71
CA THR A 46 0.07 21.36 -7.09
C THR A 46 -0.46 20.08 -7.73
N ASN A 47 -0.28 19.89 -9.04
CA ASN A 47 -0.67 18.65 -9.71
C ASN A 47 0.16 17.45 -9.23
N MET A 48 1.48 17.62 -9.09
CA MET A 48 2.37 16.56 -8.59
C MET A 48 2.11 16.25 -7.11
N GLU A 49 1.92 17.28 -6.30
CA GLU A 49 1.54 17.17 -4.89
C GLU A 49 0.22 16.41 -4.73
N THR A 50 -0.81 16.79 -5.47
CA THR A 50 -2.13 16.12 -5.44
C THR A 50 -2.01 14.66 -5.87
N SER A 51 -1.21 14.38 -6.91
CA SER A 51 -0.98 13.03 -7.42
C SER A 51 -0.30 12.13 -6.37
N LEU A 52 0.75 12.65 -5.72
CA LEU A 52 1.46 11.94 -4.66
C LEU A 52 0.60 11.70 -3.44
N MET A 53 -0.09 12.75 -2.96
CA MET A 53 -1.00 12.66 -1.82
C MET A 53 -2.09 11.61 -2.08
N THR A 54 -2.63 11.57 -3.30
CA THR A 54 -3.61 10.55 -3.70
C THR A 54 -3.02 9.14 -3.61
N ALA A 55 -1.82 8.90 -4.16
CA ALA A 55 -1.17 7.60 -4.11
C ALA A 55 -0.92 7.13 -2.66
N LEU A 56 -0.39 8.02 -1.81
CA LEU A 56 -0.07 7.71 -0.41
C LEU A 56 -1.34 7.43 0.41
N ILE A 57 -2.38 8.26 0.27
CA ILE A 57 -3.65 8.08 0.99
C ILE A 57 -4.35 6.79 0.54
N LEU A 58 -4.35 6.46 -0.75
CA LEU A 58 -4.88 5.18 -1.22
C LEU A 58 -4.10 4.00 -0.61
N GLY A 59 -2.77 4.10 -0.54
CA GLY A 59 -1.92 3.10 0.13
C GLY A 59 -2.32 2.89 1.59
N ILE A 60 -2.47 3.99 2.36
CA ILE A 60 -2.85 3.93 3.78
C ILE A 60 -4.24 3.31 3.95
N ILE A 61 -5.23 3.75 3.16
CA ILE A 61 -6.58 3.18 3.19
C ILE A 61 -6.55 1.68 2.90
N PHE A 62 -5.74 1.24 1.93
CA PHE A 62 -5.64 -0.17 1.58
C PHE A 62 -4.97 -0.99 2.70
N CYS A 63 -3.94 -0.45 3.37
CA CYS A 63 -3.39 -1.08 4.57
C CYS A 63 -4.43 -1.25 5.66
N LEU A 64 -5.27 -0.24 5.92
CA LEU A 64 -6.33 -0.32 6.92
C LEU A 64 -7.38 -1.37 6.56
N ILE A 65 -7.77 -1.44 5.29
CA ILE A 65 -8.68 -2.49 4.79
C ILE A 65 -8.05 -3.88 5.01
N GLU A 66 -6.79 -4.08 4.65
CA GLU A 66 -6.10 -5.36 4.86
C GLU A 66 -5.99 -5.75 6.34
N ILE A 67 -5.76 -4.79 7.24
CA ILE A 67 -5.78 -5.03 8.69
C ILE A 67 -7.16 -5.52 9.14
N ILE A 68 -8.23 -4.88 8.68
CA ILE A 68 -9.60 -5.30 9.00
C ILE A 68 -9.86 -6.72 8.49
N LEU A 69 -9.45 -7.05 7.25
CA LEU A 69 -9.62 -8.39 6.67
C LEU A 69 -8.77 -9.46 7.39
N LEU A 70 -7.60 -9.08 7.88
CA LEU A 70 -6.74 -9.93 8.69
C LEU A 70 -7.37 -10.26 10.05
N ILE A 71 -8.05 -9.30 10.70
CA ILE A 71 -8.79 -9.52 11.95
C ILE A 71 -9.88 -10.58 11.74
N PHE A 72 -10.56 -10.56 10.59
CA PHE A 72 -11.55 -11.58 10.21
C PHE A 72 -10.93 -12.91 9.73
N GLN A 73 -9.61 -13.06 9.77
CA GLN A 73 -8.87 -14.27 9.36
C GLN A 73 -9.21 -14.80 7.95
N LEU A 74 -9.50 -13.89 7.02
CA LEU A 74 -9.97 -14.25 5.67
C LEU A 74 -8.86 -14.82 4.76
N HIS A 75 -7.61 -14.84 5.24
CA HIS A 75 -6.45 -15.28 4.49
C HIS A 75 -5.93 -16.62 4.99
N THR A 76 -5.78 -17.58 4.08
CA THR A 76 -5.00 -18.80 4.34
C THR A 76 -3.53 -18.45 4.55
N SER A 77 -2.78 -19.24 5.33
CA SER A 77 -1.36 -18.97 5.63
C SER A 77 -0.47 -18.76 4.39
N LYS A 78 -0.72 -19.49 3.28
CA LYS A 78 0.02 -19.31 2.02
C LYS A 78 -0.19 -17.91 1.42
N LYS A 79 -1.45 -17.44 1.41
CA LYS A 79 -1.79 -16.09 0.95
C LYS A 79 -1.15 -15.04 1.85
N ILE A 80 -1.15 -15.24 3.17
CA ILE A 80 -0.50 -14.33 4.10
C ILE A 80 1.00 -14.19 3.80
N ILE A 81 1.74 -15.29 3.63
CA ILE A 81 3.18 -15.24 3.34
C ILE A 81 3.46 -14.50 2.02
N PHE A 82 2.62 -14.72 1.00
CA PHE A 82 2.74 -14.00 -0.27
C PHE A 82 2.47 -12.49 -0.10
N LEU A 83 1.39 -12.12 0.58
CA LEU A 83 1.03 -10.72 0.86
C LEU A 83 2.10 -10.02 1.71
N MET A 84 2.63 -10.69 2.74
CA MET A 84 3.76 -10.21 3.52
C MET A 84 4.97 -9.92 2.64
N SER A 85 5.25 -10.78 1.66
CA SER A 85 6.39 -10.59 0.75
C SER A 85 6.19 -9.36 -0.15
N LEU A 86 4.97 -9.12 -0.64
CA LEU A 86 4.62 -7.91 -1.41
C LEU A 86 4.80 -6.64 -0.56
N HIS A 87 4.27 -6.62 0.66
CA HIS A 87 4.40 -5.47 1.56
C HIS A 87 5.83 -5.24 2.03
N LEU A 88 6.61 -6.31 2.26
CA LEU A 88 8.04 -6.19 2.56
C LEU A 88 8.80 -5.53 1.40
N LEU A 89 8.58 -5.98 0.16
CA LEU A 89 9.21 -5.38 -1.02
C LEU A 89 8.80 -3.92 -1.19
N ALA A 90 7.52 -3.60 -1.04
CA ALA A 90 7.01 -2.24 -1.10
C ALA A 90 7.66 -1.35 -0.03
N THR A 91 7.79 -1.85 1.20
CA THR A 91 8.48 -1.18 2.31
C THR A 91 9.96 -0.92 2.02
N ILE A 92 10.66 -1.87 1.38
CA ILE A 92 12.06 -1.65 0.94
C ILE A 92 12.15 -0.56 -0.11
N PHE A 93 11.21 -0.51 -1.07
CA PHE A 93 11.16 0.58 -2.06
C PHE A 93 10.85 1.93 -1.41
N LEU A 94 9.88 2.00 -0.50
CA LEU A 94 9.58 3.24 0.23
C LEU A 94 10.78 3.69 1.07
N LEU A 95 11.50 2.77 1.71
CA LEU A 95 12.75 3.10 2.42
C LEU A 95 13.76 3.72 1.48
N LYS A 96 13.94 3.15 0.28
CA LYS A 96 14.80 3.75 -0.74
C LYS A 96 14.31 5.15 -1.13
N PHE A 97 13.00 5.38 -1.24
CA PHE A 97 12.44 6.68 -1.61
C PHE A 97 12.63 7.74 -0.53
N ILE A 98 12.63 7.34 0.74
CA ILE A 98 12.94 8.23 1.86
C ILE A 98 14.42 8.59 1.88
N VAL A 99 15.31 7.66 1.56
CA VAL A 99 16.76 7.92 1.54
C VAL A 99 17.18 8.73 0.31
N ASP A 100 16.65 8.39 -0.86
CA ASP A 100 16.90 9.07 -2.13
C ASP A 100 15.57 9.67 -2.62
N SER A 101 15.38 11.00 -2.58
CA SER A 101 14.11 11.60 -3.01
C SER A 101 13.78 11.19 -4.46
N HIS A 102 12.71 10.41 -4.63
CA HIS A 102 12.32 9.83 -5.90
C HIS A 102 11.10 10.55 -6.50
N PRO A 103 10.95 10.56 -7.84
CA PRO A 103 9.82 11.22 -8.49
C PRO A 103 8.50 10.51 -8.22
N VAL A 104 7.40 11.26 -8.22
CA VAL A 104 6.04 10.84 -7.87
C VAL A 104 5.57 9.63 -8.68
N TYR A 105 5.97 9.50 -9.94
CA TYR A 105 5.58 8.35 -10.76
C TYR A 105 6.12 7.01 -10.19
N HIS A 106 7.24 7.01 -9.47
CA HIS A 106 7.73 5.81 -8.78
C HIS A 106 6.79 5.34 -7.67
N PHE A 107 6.15 6.26 -6.95
CA PHE A 107 5.16 5.91 -5.93
C PHE A 107 3.96 5.20 -6.55
N TRP A 108 3.48 5.67 -7.70
CA TRP A 108 2.42 4.99 -8.46
C TRP A 108 2.83 3.60 -8.94
N ILE A 109 4.09 3.41 -9.36
CA ILE A 109 4.62 2.09 -9.73
C ILE A 109 4.61 1.15 -8.52
N VAL A 110 5.15 1.59 -7.37
CA VAL A 110 5.18 0.78 -6.14
C VAL A 110 3.76 0.43 -5.70
N PHE A 111 2.85 1.40 -5.67
CA PHE A 111 1.45 1.19 -5.36
C PHE A 111 0.79 0.18 -6.31
N GLY A 112 0.96 0.36 -7.62
CA GLY A 112 0.37 -0.49 -8.64
C GLY A 112 0.90 -1.93 -8.61
N VAL A 113 2.19 -2.11 -8.34
CA VAL A 113 2.84 -3.44 -8.36
C VAL A 113 2.64 -4.20 -7.06
N PHE A 114 2.63 -3.52 -5.91
CA PHE A 114 2.62 -4.22 -4.61
C PHE A 114 1.29 -4.09 -3.85
N SER A 115 0.63 -2.93 -3.90
CA SER A 115 -0.62 -2.71 -3.15
C SER A 115 -1.85 -3.20 -3.92
N VAL A 116 -1.93 -2.99 -5.23
CA VAL A 116 -3.09 -3.41 -6.04
C VAL A 116 -3.28 -4.94 -6.06
N PRO A 117 -2.24 -5.78 -6.26
CA PRO A 117 -2.42 -7.24 -6.19
C PRO A 117 -2.82 -7.73 -4.80
N ALA A 118 -2.32 -7.08 -3.75
CA ALA A 118 -2.70 -7.40 -2.37
C ALA A 118 -4.20 -7.15 -2.14
N LEU A 119 -4.68 -5.98 -2.55
CA LEU A 119 -6.10 -5.64 -2.50
C LEU A 119 -6.97 -6.59 -3.33
N LEU A 120 -6.55 -6.94 -4.55
CA LEU A 120 -7.31 -7.84 -5.41
C LEU A 120 -7.49 -9.22 -4.75
N ILE A 121 -6.44 -9.75 -4.13
CA ILE A 121 -6.51 -11.01 -3.38
C ILE A 121 -7.48 -10.88 -2.19
N ALA A 122 -7.40 -9.78 -1.45
CA ALA A 122 -8.30 -9.47 -0.34
C ALA A 122 -9.77 -9.43 -0.79
N PHE A 123 -10.06 -8.67 -1.85
CA PHE A 123 -11.40 -8.53 -2.41
C PHE A 123 -11.96 -9.86 -2.92
N LEU A 124 -11.16 -10.64 -3.63
CA LEU A 124 -11.56 -11.97 -4.10
C LEU A 124 -11.91 -12.91 -2.93
N ASN A 125 -11.18 -12.85 -1.81
CA ASN A 125 -11.51 -13.66 -0.63
C ASN A 125 -12.87 -13.28 -0.03
N VAL A 126 -13.17 -11.97 0.05
CA VAL A 126 -14.47 -11.48 0.53
C VAL A 126 -15.60 -11.94 -0.39
N LEU A 127 -15.44 -11.80 -1.71
CA LEU A 127 -16.45 -12.24 -2.68
C LEU A 127 -16.70 -13.76 -2.60
N ILE A 128 -15.64 -14.55 -2.45
CA ILE A 128 -15.76 -15.99 -2.28
C ILE A 128 -16.53 -16.32 -1.00
N LEU A 129 -16.23 -15.65 0.12
CA LEU A 129 -16.94 -15.83 1.38
C LEU A 129 -18.43 -15.46 1.25
N MET A 130 -18.75 -14.31 0.66
CA MET A 130 -20.13 -13.89 0.43
C MET A 130 -20.91 -14.92 -0.42
N ARG A 131 -20.27 -15.48 -1.44
CA ARG A 131 -20.86 -16.52 -2.29
C ARG A 131 -21.14 -17.81 -1.53
N PHE A 132 -20.27 -18.20 -0.60
CA PHE A 132 -20.49 -19.37 0.25
C PHE A 132 -21.65 -19.14 1.21
N ASN A 133 -21.68 -18.01 1.92
CA ASN A 133 -22.77 -17.66 2.83
C ASN A 133 -24.12 -17.59 2.11
N PHE A 134 -24.18 -17.05 0.89
CA PHE A 134 -25.40 -17.01 0.10
C PHE A 134 -25.94 -18.40 -0.24
N LYS A 135 -25.06 -19.38 -0.49
CA LYS A 135 -25.44 -20.76 -0.80
C LYS A 135 -25.94 -21.56 0.41
N GLU A 136 -25.52 -21.21 1.63
CA GLU A 136 -26.03 -21.90 2.84
C GLU A 136 -27.45 -21.45 3.22
N HIS A 137 -27.90 -20.31 2.71
CA HIS A 137 -29.22 -19.74 3.01
C HIS A 137 -30.27 -19.96 1.89
N CYS A 138 -29.93 -20.65 0.80
CA CYS A 138 -30.85 -21.03 -0.29
C CYS A 138 -31.01 -22.54 -0.36
#